data_AF-A0A0L8L4R5-F1
#
_entry.id   AF-A0A0L8L4R5-F1
#
_cell.length_a   1.000
_cell.length_b   1.000
_cell.length_c   1.000
_cell.angle_alpha   90.00
_cell.angle_beta   90.00
_cell.angle_gamma   90.00
#
_symmetry.space_group_name_H-M   'P 1'
#
loop_
_entity.id
_entity.type
_entity.pdbx_description
1 polymer ?
#
loop_
_entity_poly.entity_id
_entity_poly.type
_entity_poly.pdbx_seq_one_letter_code
_entity_poly.pdbx_strand_id
1 'polypeptide(L)'
;MVVLRRSAEELRIPVEAMAEVRAEGRAVEIELLGGAEPVVYRVEGISEAGAAAFGQSVGRLLPTPDGDAEAVDGLSLVDVRALPGWNRGWFSGRRPVAAVGALVYAGLVAAVGVAGGGEQVAALLGGSVALYAGCFMIYAGGRANVADWRLKRHGITVVAQFSHYTNKWRVYTYTTATGQSYTYQTSGSGTDPIEIIYDPARPGDARVGVSVLDTLIIILLLALPGSVAVVGIFLVGHSVAALWGGA
;
A
#
# COMPACT_ATOMS: atom_id res chain seq x y z
N MET A 1 16.33 10.41 20.39
CA MET A 1 16.01 9.84 19.06
C MET A 1 14.63 10.28 18.61
N VAL A 2 14.48 10.74 17.37
CA VAL A 2 13.19 11.04 16.74
C VAL A 2 12.88 9.95 15.73
N VAL A 3 11.62 9.49 15.72
CA VAL A 3 11.14 8.47 14.77
C VAL A 3 10.08 9.09 13.89
N LEU A 4 10.39 9.25 12.60
CA LEU A 4 9.48 9.72 11.58
C LEU A 4 8.86 8.53 10.86
N ARG A 5 7.57 8.29 11.07
CA ARG A 5 6.83 7.26 10.33
C ARG A 5 6.08 7.87 9.15
N ARG A 6 6.52 7.53 7.95
CA ARG A 6 5.82 7.77 6.68
C ARG A 6 5.10 6.49 6.23
N SER A 7 4.24 6.60 5.23
CA SER A 7 3.34 5.53 4.80
C SER A 7 4.01 4.21 4.39
N ALA A 8 5.31 4.23 4.07
CA ALA A 8 6.09 3.06 3.68
C ALA A 8 7.45 2.96 4.39
N GLU A 9 7.80 3.92 5.25
CA GLU A 9 9.16 4.07 5.77
C GLU A 9 9.11 4.61 7.20
N GLU A 10 9.97 4.07 8.06
CA GLU A 10 10.30 4.59 9.38
C GLU A 10 11.72 5.15 9.31
N LEU A 11 11.84 6.47 9.34
CA LEU A 11 13.12 7.16 9.53
C LEU A 11 13.40 7.23 11.04
N ARG A 12 14.56 6.75 11.46
CA ARG A 12 15.07 6.95 12.82
C ARG A 12 16.20 7.93 12.73
N ILE A 13 15.98 9.12 13.27
CA ILE A 13 16.95 10.21 13.31
C ILE A 13 17.47 10.31 14.74
N PRO A 14 18.73 9.93 15.00
CA PRO A 14 19.40 10.21 16.28
C PRO A 14 19.42 11.72 16.55
N VAL A 15 19.41 12.15 17.81
CA VAL A 15 19.41 13.60 18.13
C VAL A 15 20.76 14.23 17.78
N GLU A 16 21.80 13.41 17.81
CA GLU A 16 23.17 13.69 17.41
C GLU A 16 23.31 14.00 15.92
N ALA A 17 22.30 13.67 15.10
CA ALA A 17 22.27 13.95 13.68
C ALA A 17 21.52 15.25 13.33
N MET A 18 20.89 15.92 14.30
CA MET A 18 20.06 17.11 14.08
C MET A 18 20.84 18.39 14.32
N ALA A 19 20.74 19.33 13.39
CA ALA A 19 21.31 20.67 13.52
C ALA A 19 20.31 21.63 14.15
N GLU A 20 19.07 21.64 13.66
CA GLU A 20 18.03 22.54 14.12
C GLU A 20 16.65 21.90 14.02
N VAL A 21 15.74 22.28 14.92
CA VAL A 21 14.33 21.91 14.86
C VAL A 21 13.47 23.16 15.01
N ARG A 22 12.71 23.50 13.97
CA ARG A 22 11.80 24.64 13.95
C ARG A 22 10.35 24.19 13.95
N ALA A 23 9.51 24.84 14.74
CA ALA A 23 8.07 24.64 14.72
C ALA A 23 7.42 25.80 13.95
N GLU A 24 6.71 25.48 12.86
CA GLU A 24 5.98 26.44 12.04
C GLU A 24 4.49 26.10 12.04
N GLY A 25 3.72 26.75 12.92
CA GLY A 25 2.28 26.53 13.04
C GLY A 25 1.96 25.05 13.30
N ARG A 26 1.37 24.38 12.30
CA ARG A 26 0.99 22.94 12.37
C ARG A 26 2.03 21.99 11.77
N ALA A 27 3.24 22.48 11.56
CA ALA A 27 4.35 21.74 11.00
C ALA A 27 5.60 21.83 11.90
N VAL A 28 6.47 20.84 11.76
CA VAL A 28 7.81 20.82 12.36
C VAL A 28 8.83 20.55 11.26
N GLU A 29 9.87 21.37 11.20
CA GLU A 29 11.02 21.21 10.31
C GLU A 29 12.21 20.72 11.13
N ILE A 30 12.85 19.65 10.66
CA ILE A 30 14.03 19.04 11.26
C ILE A 30 15.16 19.14 10.24
N GLU A 31 16.19 19.91 10.57
CA GLU A 31 17.40 20.07 9.76
C GLU A 31 18.50 19.15 10.31
N LEU A 32 19.24 18.49 9.43
CA LEU A 32 20.34 17.59 9.81
C LEU A 32 21.70 18.30 9.81
N LEU A 33 22.63 17.81 10.64
CA LEU A 33 24.04 18.22 10.66
C LEU A 33 24.76 17.71 9.42
N GLY A 34 25.53 18.56 8.73
CA GLY A 34 26.47 18.14 7.68
C GLY A 34 25.86 17.82 6.31
N GLY A 35 26.64 18.10 5.26
CA GLY A 35 26.26 18.01 3.84
C GLY A 35 26.58 19.31 3.07
N ALA A 36 26.82 19.21 1.75
CA ALA A 36 26.97 20.40 0.90
C ALA A 36 25.63 21.14 0.69
N GLU A 37 24.52 20.46 0.94
CA GLU A 37 23.16 21.01 0.96
C GLU A 37 22.45 20.61 2.26
N PRO A 38 21.77 21.54 2.96
CA PRO A 38 21.03 21.23 4.18
C PRO A 38 19.81 20.34 3.86
N VAL A 39 19.76 19.15 4.46
CA VAL A 39 18.61 18.25 4.31
C VAL A 39 17.56 18.56 5.38
N VAL A 40 16.41 19.08 4.92
CA VAL A 40 15.29 19.49 5.77
C VAL A 40 14.13 18.51 5.66
N TYR A 41 13.73 17.95 6.80
CA TYR A 41 12.53 17.11 6.92
C TYR A 41 11.37 17.90 7.50
N ARG A 42 10.35 18.17 6.67
CA ARG A 42 9.10 18.79 7.11
C ARG A 42 8.06 17.74 7.48
N VAL A 43 7.45 17.91 8.64
CA VAL A 43 6.39 17.05 9.21
C VAL A 43 5.14 17.89 9.40
N GLU A 44 4.08 17.56 8.66
CA GLU A 44 2.82 18.30 8.68
C GLU A 44 1.71 17.54 9.42
N GLY A 45 0.62 18.25 9.77
CA GLY A 45 -0.57 17.65 10.36
C GLY A 45 -0.53 17.50 11.88
N ILE A 46 0.43 18.15 12.55
CA ILE A 46 0.51 18.20 14.01
C ILE A 46 -0.40 19.33 14.51
N SER A 47 -0.88 19.26 15.75
CA SER A 47 -1.51 20.42 16.39
C SER A 47 -0.44 21.48 16.66
N GLU A 48 -0.80 22.76 16.62
CA GLU A 48 0.14 23.86 16.84
C GLU A 48 0.82 23.76 18.22
N ALA A 49 0.03 23.49 19.26
CA ALA A 49 0.57 23.23 20.60
C ALA A 49 1.50 22.01 20.64
N GLY A 50 1.22 20.98 19.83
CA GLY A 50 2.07 19.79 19.72
C GLY A 50 3.39 20.05 19.00
N ALA A 51 3.36 20.84 17.93
CA ALA A 51 4.56 21.27 17.20
C ALA A 51 5.47 22.13 18.10
N ALA A 52 4.89 23.08 18.85
CA ALA A 52 5.64 23.91 19.79
C ALA A 52 6.25 23.11 20.95
N ALA A 53 5.47 22.21 21.58
CA ALA A 53 5.96 21.36 22.66
C ALA A 53 7.08 20.41 22.19
N PHE A 54 6.96 19.88 20.98
CA PHE A 54 7.98 19.03 20.37
C PHE A 54 9.26 19.82 20.10
N GLY A 55 9.18 20.96 19.41
CA GLY A 55 10.33 21.82 19.13
C GLY A 55 11.09 22.23 20.39
N GLN A 56 10.38 22.64 21.45
CA GLN A 56 11.00 22.98 22.74
C GLN A 56 11.67 21.79 23.42
N SER A 57 11.10 20.59 23.30
CA SER A 57 11.64 19.40 23.97
C SER A 57 12.89 18.89 23.25
N VAL A 58 12.88 18.87 21.92
CA VAL A 58 14.02 18.43 21.11
C VAL A 58 15.13 19.49 21.13
N GLY A 59 14.78 20.77 21.07
CA GLY A 59 15.75 21.87 21.12
C GLY A 59 16.63 21.88 22.38
N ARG A 60 16.12 21.40 23.52
CA ARG A 60 16.91 21.25 24.77
C ARG A 60 17.91 20.10 24.74
N LEU A 61 17.74 19.16 23.81
CA LEU A 61 18.56 17.97 23.67
C LEU A 61 19.57 18.09 22.52
N LEU A 62 19.52 19.17 21.74
CA LEU A 62 20.42 19.38 20.62
C LEU A 62 21.86 19.60 21.12
N PRO A 63 22.87 19.01 20.46
CA PRO A 63 24.27 19.29 20.77
C PRO A 63 24.56 20.78 20.55
N THR A 64 25.22 21.43 21.52
CA THR A 64 25.80 22.75 21.26
C THR A 64 27.03 22.55 20.38
N PRO A 65 27.18 23.29 19.26
CA PRO A 65 28.35 23.15 18.41
C PRO A 65 29.59 23.70 19.14
N ASP A 66 30.28 22.83 19.86
CA ASP A 66 31.63 23.09 20.35
C ASP A 66 32.56 23.04 19.13
N GLY A 67 33.25 24.16 18.86
CA GLY A 67 33.90 24.50 17.59
C GLY A 67 35.04 23.60 17.11
N ASP A 68 35.24 22.41 17.68
CA ASP A 68 36.32 21.47 17.37
C ASP A 68 35.85 20.01 17.18
N ALA A 69 34.54 19.73 17.13
CA ALA A 69 34.05 18.39 16.79
C ALA A 69 34.14 18.15 15.27
N GLU A 70 34.86 17.09 14.88
CA GLU A 70 34.93 16.58 13.50
C GLU A 70 33.53 16.56 12.87
N ALA A 71 33.36 17.21 11.72
CA ALA A 71 32.05 17.42 11.10
C ALA A 71 31.46 16.08 10.60
N VAL A 72 30.79 15.36 11.50
CA VAL A 72 30.10 14.11 11.19
C VAL A 72 28.85 14.44 10.35
N ASP A 73 28.74 13.83 9.18
CA ASP A 73 27.54 13.91 8.34
C ASP A 73 26.39 13.18 9.02
N GLY A 74 25.39 13.93 9.49
CA GLY A 74 24.20 13.45 10.15
C GLY A 74 23.35 12.54 9.27
N LEU A 75 23.46 12.62 7.94
CA LEU A 75 22.79 11.67 7.02
C LEU A 75 23.31 10.24 7.20
N SER A 76 24.60 10.07 7.52
CA SER A 76 25.21 8.76 7.74
C SER A 76 24.68 8.04 8.99
N LEU A 77 24.04 8.79 9.90
CA LEU A 77 23.49 8.31 11.15
C LEU A 77 21.98 8.00 11.08
N VAL A 78 21.33 8.31 9.95
CA VAL A 78 19.89 8.06 9.76
C VAL A 78 19.65 6.61 9.37
N ASP A 79 18.87 5.89 10.18
CA ASP A 79 18.42 4.54 9.85
C ASP A 79 17.04 4.59 9.17
N VAL A 80 16.96 4.08 7.94
CA VAL A 80 15.73 4.03 7.14
C VAL A 80 15.21 2.60 7.11
N ARG A 81 14.13 2.35 7.85
CA ARG A 81 13.47 1.05 7.86
C ARG A 81 12.21 1.10 7.00
N ALA A 82 12.17 0.32 5.92
CA ALA A 82 10.94 0.12 5.16
C ALA A 82 9.87 -0.54 6.06
N LEU A 83 8.71 0.11 6.21
CA LEU A 83 7.55 -0.46 6.88
C LEU A 83 6.65 -1.13 5.84
N PRO A 84 6.16 -2.36 6.07
CA PRO A 84 5.14 -2.95 5.21
C PRO A 84 3.92 -2.03 5.20
N GLY A 85 3.59 -1.48 4.02
CA GLY A 85 2.66 -0.37 3.85
C GLY A 85 1.27 -0.66 4.41
N TRP A 86 1.00 -0.20 5.62
CA TRP A 86 -0.35 -0.18 6.17
C TRP A 86 -1.04 1.07 5.66
N ASN A 87 -1.90 0.90 4.66
CA ASN A 87 -2.70 1.94 4.03
C ASN A 87 -3.73 2.53 5.03
N ARG A 88 -3.26 3.36 5.97
CA ARG A 88 -4.06 3.87 7.10
C ARG A 88 -4.98 5.04 6.71
N GLY A 89 -4.91 5.52 5.47
CA GLY A 89 -5.62 6.73 5.00
C GLY A 89 -6.96 6.52 4.30
N TRP A 90 -7.37 5.29 3.98
CA TRP A 90 -8.55 5.09 3.12
C TRP A 90 -9.92 5.28 3.81
N PHE A 91 -9.95 5.25 5.15
CA PHE A 91 -11.21 5.22 5.89
C PHE A 91 -11.58 6.52 6.62
N SER A 92 -10.69 7.50 6.76
CA SER A 92 -10.97 8.68 7.61
C SER A 92 -11.88 9.72 6.94
N GLY A 93 -11.78 9.91 5.62
CA GLY A 93 -12.57 10.93 4.89
C GLY A 93 -13.86 10.44 4.23
N ARG A 94 -14.11 9.12 4.18
CA ARG A 94 -15.22 8.53 3.38
C ARG A 94 -16.47 8.18 4.19
N ARG A 95 -16.43 8.33 5.51
CA ARG A 95 -17.55 8.02 6.41
C ARG A 95 -18.87 8.75 6.06
N PRO A 96 -18.89 10.06 5.77
CA PRO A 96 -20.15 10.73 5.42
C PRO A 96 -20.68 10.26 4.06
N VAL A 97 -19.81 10.02 3.08
CA VAL A 97 -20.21 9.51 1.75
C VAL A 97 -20.78 8.11 1.85
N ALA A 98 -20.16 7.23 2.65
CA ALA A 98 -20.67 5.88 2.88
C ALA A 98 -22.02 5.89 3.59
N ALA A 99 -22.22 6.79 4.56
CA ALA A 99 -23.50 6.94 5.26
C ALA A 99 -24.62 7.40 4.32
N VAL A 100 -24.35 8.41 3.48
CA VAL A 100 -25.30 8.87 2.46
C VAL A 100 -25.62 7.76 1.46
N GLY A 101 -24.61 7.03 1.00
CA GLY A 101 -24.81 5.88 0.10
C GLY A 101 -25.67 4.78 0.73
N ALA A 102 -25.46 4.48 2.01
CA ALA A 102 -26.26 3.49 2.74
C ALA A 102 -27.73 3.92 2.86
N LEU A 103 -28.00 5.21 3.13
CA LEU A 103 -29.36 5.75 3.19
C LEU A 103 -30.07 5.70 1.84
N VAL A 104 -29.40 6.10 0.76
CA VAL A 104 -29.94 6.01 -0.61
C VAL A 104 -30.27 4.56 -0.97
N TYR A 105 -29.37 3.63 -0.65
CA TYR A 105 -29.59 2.21 -0.89
C TYR A 105 -30.75 1.65 -0.06
N ALA A 106 -30.86 2.01 1.21
CA ALA A 106 -31.99 1.61 2.05
C ALA A 106 -33.32 2.14 1.50
N GLY A 107 -33.36 3.39 1.02
CA GLY A 107 -34.52 3.96 0.35
C GLY A 107 -34.90 3.20 -0.93
N LEU A 108 -33.91 2.80 -1.73
CA LEU A 108 -34.13 1.98 -2.93
C LEU A 108 -34.73 0.61 -2.59
N VAL A 109 -34.18 -0.07 -1.57
CA VAL A 109 -34.70 -1.37 -1.10
C VAL A 109 -36.15 -1.23 -0.64
N ALA A 110 -36.46 -0.18 0.12
CA ALA A 110 -37.83 0.10 0.56
C ALA A 110 -38.77 0.35 -0.63
N ALA A 111 -38.37 1.16 -1.62
CA ALA A 111 -39.17 1.45 -2.80
C ALA A 111 -39.46 0.17 -3.63
N VAL A 112 -38.45 -0.68 -3.84
CA VAL A 112 -38.62 -1.98 -4.52
C VAL A 112 -39.53 -2.91 -3.73
N GLY A 113 -39.43 -2.93 -2.40
CA GLY A 113 -40.33 -3.74 -1.57
C GLY A 113 -41.79 -3.33 -1.68
N VAL A 114 -42.07 -2.01 -1.74
CA VAL A 114 -43.44 -1.49 -1.83
C VAL A 114 -44.04 -1.75 -3.22
N ALA A 115 -43.29 -1.55 -4.29
CA ALA A 115 -43.80 -1.66 -5.67
C ALA A 115 -43.75 -3.10 -6.24
N GLY A 116 -42.83 -3.91 -5.73
CA GLY A 116 -42.39 -5.14 -6.38
C GLY A 116 -42.57 -6.43 -5.60
N GLY A 117 -42.84 -6.32 -4.30
CA GLY A 117 -42.93 -7.47 -3.40
C GLY A 117 -41.58 -8.10 -3.04
N GLY A 118 -41.64 -9.16 -2.21
CA GLY A 118 -40.47 -9.75 -1.56
C GLY A 118 -39.44 -10.38 -2.50
N GLU A 119 -39.88 -10.93 -3.64
CA GLU A 119 -38.99 -11.56 -4.63
C GLU A 119 -38.04 -10.54 -5.26
N GLN A 120 -38.53 -9.33 -5.55
CA GLN A 120 -37.74 -8.28 -6.19
C GLN A 120 -36.75 -7.64 -5.23
N VAL A 121 -37.09 -7.60 -3.93
CA VAL A 121 -36.17 -7.24 -2.84
C VAL A 121 -35.08 -8.29 -2.69
N ALA A 122 -35.44 -9.59 -2.69
CA ALA A 122 -34.47 -10.66 -2.60
C ALA A 122 -33.49 -10.64 -3.79
N ALA A 123 -33.99 -10.40 -5.01
CA ALA A 123 -33.16 -10.22 -6.20
C ALA A 123 -32.22 -9.01 -6.11
N LEU A 124 -32.70 -7.87 -5.60
CA LEU A 124 -31.89 -6.66 -5.43
C LEU A 124 -30.77 -6.85 -4.41
N LEU A 125 -31.08 -7.45 -3.25
CA LEU A 125 -30.11 -7.72 -2.19
C LEU A 125 -29.07 -8.76 -2.66
N GLY A 126 -29.53 -9.87 -3.24
CA GLY A 126 -28.67 -10.91 -3.78
C GLY A 126 -27.76 -10.41 -4.90
N GLY A 127 -28.33 -9.64 -5.84
CA GLY A 127 -27.58 -9.01 -6.92
C GLY A 127 -26.53 -8.01 -6.43
N SER A 128 -26.84 -7.24 -5.39
CA SER A 128 -25.89 -6.30 -4.79
C SER A 128 -24.73 -7.02 -4.11
N VAL A 129 -24.99 -8.09 -3.36
CA VAL A 129 -23.94 -8.93 -2.74
C VAL A 129 -23.03 -9.53 -3.81
N ALA A 130 -23.62 -10.09 -4.87
CA ALA A 130 -22.88 -10.63 -6.00
C ALA A 130 -22.00 -9.55 -6.66
N LEU A 131 -22.55 -8.37 -6.90
CA LEU A 131 -21.81 -7.25 -7.49
C LEU A 131 -20.62 -6.82 -6.62
N TYR A 132 -20.81 -6.63 -5.31
CA TYR A 132 -19.73 -6.25 -4.41
C TYR A 132 -18.65 -7.33 -4.31
N ALA A 133 -19.05 -8.60 -4.23
CA ALA A 133 -18.13 -9.72 -4.19
C ALA A 133 -17.28 -9.81 -5.48
N GLY A 134 -17.93 -9.71 -6.65
CA GLY A 134 -17.24 -9.72 -7.94
C GLY A 134 -16.26 -8.55 -8.08
N CYS A 135 -16.69 -7.33 -7.78
CA CYS A 135 -15.84 -6.14 -7.80
C CYS A 135 -14.65 -6.25 -6.83
N PHE A 136 -14.87 -6.77 -5.63
CA PHE A 136 -13.81 -6.98 -4.65
C PHE A 136 -12.77 -7.98 -5.14
N MET A 137 -13.20 -9.11 -5.72
CA MET A 137 -12.31 -10.11 -6.29
C MET A 137 -11.52 -9.58 -7.48
N ILE A 138 -12.15 -8.80 -8.38
CA ILE A 138 -11.47 -8.13 -9.50
C ILE A 138 -10.44 -7.12 -8.97
N TYR A 139 -10.80 -6.32 -7.96
CA TYR A 139 -9.88 -5.34 -7.38
C TYR A 139 -8.67 -6.03 -6.72
N ALA A 140 -8.91 -7.06 -5.91
CA ALA A 140 -7.87 -7.80 -5.23
C ALA A 140 -6.94 -8.52 -6.22
N GLY A 141 -7.51 -9.21 -7.22
CA GLY A 141 -6.74 -9.91 -8.25
C GLY A 141 -6.03 -8.96 -9.22
N GLY A 142 -6.69 -7.86 -9.62
CA GLY A 142 -6.13 -6.87 -10.54
C GLY A 142 -4.88 -6.20 -10.00
N ARG A 143 -4.83 -5.90 -8.69
CA ARG A 143 -3.65 -5.29 -8.07
C ARG A 143 -2.40 -6.17 -8.13
N ALA A 144 -2.58 -7.48 -7.95
CA ALA A 144 -1.49 -8.44 -8.09
C ALA A 144 -0.98 -8.50 -9.55
N ASN A 145 -1.92 -8.48 -10.50
CA ASN A 145 -1.62 -8.54 -11.94
C ASN A 145 -0.94 -7.28 -12.48
N VAL A 146 -1.25 -6.08 -11.97
CA VAL A 146 -0.59 -4.83 -12.41
C VAL A 146 0.89 -4.84 -12.05
N ALA A 147 1.24 -5.34 -10.86
CA ALA A 147 2.64 -5.50 -10.46
C ALA A 147 3.37 -6.51 -11.37
N ASP A 148 2.73 -7.66 -11.65
CA ASP A 148 3.30 -8.68 -12.54
C ASP A 148 3.45 -8.18 -13.97
N TRP A 149 2.47 -7.45 -14.49
CA TRP A 149 2.52 -6.88 -15.85
C TRP A 149 3.65 -5.85 -15.99
N ARG A 150 3.82 -5.00 -14.96
CA ARG A 150 4.93 -4.03 -14.92
C ARG A 150 6.29 -4.74 -14.92
N LEU A 151 6.43 -5.80 -14.12
CA LEU A 151 7.64 -6.63 -14.08
C LEU A 151 7.90 -7.35 -15.40
N LYS A 152 6.87 -7.89 -16.07
CA LYS A 152 7.02 -8.51 -17.39
C LYS A 152 7.50 -7.53 -18.47
N ARG A 153 7.18 -6.23 -18.34
CA ARG A 153 7.52 -5.22 -19.35
C ARG A 153 8.86 -4.51 -19.11
N HIS A 154 9.22 -4.31 -17.85
CA HIS A 154 10.40 -3.50 -17.46
C HIS A 154 11.38 -4.23 -16.55
N GLY A 155 11.05 -5.46 -16.15
CA GLY A 155 11.88 -6.24 -15.24
C GLY A 155 13.05 -6.91 -15.95
N ILE A 156 14.11 -7.14 -15.19
CA ILE A 156 15.29 -7.89 -15.61
C ILE A 156 15.22 -9.27 -14.97
N THR A 157 15.38 -10.32 -15.79
CA THR A 157 15.40 -11.70 -15.32
C THR A 157 16.81 -12.08 -14.86
N VAL A 158 16.92 -12.66 -13.67
CA VAL A 158 18.15 -13.21 -13.12
C VAL A 158 17.88 -14.56 -12.48
N VAL A 159 18.91 -15.41 -12.47
CA VAL A 159 18.85 -16.71 -11.80
C VAL A 159 19.20 -16.51 -10.34
N ALA A 160 18.27 -16.84 -9.45
CA ALA A 160 18.49 -16.77 -8.02
C ALA A 160 18.93 -18.13 -7.48
N GLN A 161 19.92 -18.11 -6.60
CA GLN A 161 20.46 -19.31 -5.99
C GLN A 161 19.85 -19.53 -4.63
N PHE A 162 19.52 -20.78 -4.31
CA PHE A 162 19.05 -21.15 -2.99
C PHE A 162 20.15 -20.86 -1.96
N SER A 163 19.80 -20.11 -0.92
CA SER A 163 20.72 -19.77 0.17
C SER A 163 20.45 -20.64 1.39
N HIS A 164 19.25 -20.54 1.97
CA HIS A 164 18.89 -21.26 3.18
C HIS A 164 17.37 -21.28 3.39
N TYR A 165 16.93 -22.04 4.39
CA TYR A 165 15.56 -21.96 4.90
C TYR A 165 15.51 -21.00 6.08
N THR A 166 14.54 -20.09 6.07
CA THR A 166 14.14 -19.31 7.25
C THR A 166 12.75 -19.76 7.68
N ASN A 167 12.66 -20.51 8.78
CA ASN A 167 11.43 -21.15 9.24
C ASN A 167 10.82 -22.07 8.15
N LYS A 168 9.66 -21.70 7.58
CA LYS A 168 8.97 -22.41 6.50
C LYS A 168 9.20 -21.79 5.11
N TRP A 169 10.07 -20.78 5.02
CA TRP A 169 10.32 -20.02 3.80
C TRP A 169 11.67 -20.40 3.20
N ARG A 170 11.71 -20.58 1.88
CA ARG A 170 12.95 -20.74 1.12
C ARG A 170 13.48 -19.36 0.78
N VAL A 171 14.76 -19.16 1.08
CA VAL A 171 15.44 -17.88 0.89
C VAL A 171 16.44 -18.04 -0.25
N TYR A 172 16.28 -17.21 -1.27
CA TYR A 172 17.11 -17.18 -2.46
C TYR A 172 17.90 -15.88 -2.51
N THR A 173 19.15 -15.96 -2.95
CA THR A 173 20.00 -14.79 -3.17
C THR A 173 20.20 -14.59 -4.65
N TYR A 174 20.10 -13.35 -5.12
CA TYR A 174 20.38 -12.98 -6.50
C TYR A 174 21.21 -11.72 -6.54
N THR A 175 22.00 -11.59 -7.61
CA THR A 175 22.83 -10.42 -7.87
C THR A 175 22.18 -9.61 -8.98
N THR A 176 21.99 -8.32 -8.72
CA THR A 176 21.45 -7.36 -9.69
C THR A 176 22.49 -7.02 -10.75
N ALA A 177 22.05 -6.35 -11.84
CA ALA A 177 22.95 -5.90 -12.91
C ALA A 177 24.01 -4.88 -12.42
N THR A 178 23.78 -4.23 -11.28
CA THR A 178 24.72 -3.31 -10.63
C THR A 178 25.68 -4.01 -9.67
N GLY A 179 25.60 -5.34 -9.53
CA GLY A 179 26.45 -6.14 -8.64
C GLY A 179 25.98 -6.19 -7.19
N GLN A 180 24.85 -5.57 -6.85
CA GLN A 180 24.30 -5.62 -5.49
C GLN A 180 23.53 -6.92 -5.26
N SER A 181 23.75 -7.54 -4.11
CA SER A 181 23.09 -8.79 -3.71
C SER A 181 21.79 -8.51 -2.93
N TYR A 182 20.71 -9.17 -3.34
CA TYR A 182 19.41 -9.09 -2.70
C TYR A 182 18.87 -10.47 -2.39
N THR A 183 17.90 -10.51 -1.48
CA THR A 183 17.31 -11.74 -0.99
C THR A 183 15.82 -11.80 -1.31
N TYR A 184 15.36 -12.94 -1.80
CA TYR A 184 13.96 -13.21 -2.11
C TYR A 184 13.45 -14.38 -1.27
N GLN A 185 12.25 -14.26 -0.71
CA GLN A 185 11.63 -15.30 0.13
C GLN A 185 10.37 -15.83 -0.55
N THR A 186 10.25 -17.16 -0.62
CA THR A 186 9.05 -17.82 -1.14
C THR A 186 8.66 -19.03 -0.28
N SER A 187 7.34 -19.25 -0.14
CA SER A 187 6.78 -20.42 0.55
C SER A 187 6.54 -21.60 -0.40
N GLY A 188 6.84 -21.45 -1.70
CA GLY A 188 6.55 -22.46 -2.71
C GLY A 188 7.60 -23.57 -2.82
N SER A 189 7.17 -24.73 -3.31
CA SER A 189 8.06 -25.80 -3.78
C SER A 189 8.51 -25.51 -5.21
N GLY A 190 9.66 -24.85 -5.38
CA GLY A 190 10.32 -24.67 -6.68
C GLY A 190 11.49 -25.64 -6.90
N THR A 191 11.83 -25.89 -8.15
CA THR A 191 13.08 -26.56 -8.54
C THR A 191 14.19 -25.52 -8.51
N ASP A 192 15.31 -25.83 -7.85
CA ASP A 192 16.45 -24.92 -7.79
C ASP A 192 17.34 -25.14 -9.04
N PRO A 193 17.86 -24.09 -9.69
CA PRO A 193 17.68 -22.67 -9.38
C PRO A 193 16.37 -22.09 -9.94
N ILE A 194 15.89 -20.98 -9.35
CA ILE A 194 14.67 -20.29 -9.79
C ILE A 194 14.99 -19.04 -10.60
N GLU A 195 14.19 -18.77 -11.62
CA GLU A 195 14.24 -17.50 -12.37
C GLU A 195 13.38 -16.44 -11.67
N ILE A 196 14.02 -15.32 -11.35
CA ILE A 196 13.40 -14.18 -10.69
C ILE A 196 13.47 -12.97 -11.63
N ILE A 197 12.35 -12.25 -11.72
CA ILE A 197 12.25 -10.97 -12.42
C ILE A 197 12.21 -9.87 -11.36
N TYR A 198 13.10 -8.88 -11.45
CA TYR A 198 13.13 -7.72 -10.55
C TYR A 198 12.99 -6.42 -11.35
N ASP A 199 12.46 -5.38 -10.70
CA ASP A 199 12.41 -4.02 -11.25
C ASP A 199 13.72 -3.27 -10.94
N PRO A 200 14.49 -2.79 -11.94
CA PRO A 200 15.73 -2.04 -11.69
C PRO A 200 15.52 -0.74 -10.92
N ALA A 201 14.34 -0.11 -11.00
CA ALA A 201 14.03 1.09 -10.21
C ALA A 201 13.74 0.76 -8.74
N ARG A 202 13.39 -0.49 -8.42
CA ARG A 202 13.09 -0.98 -7.07
C ARG A 202 13.56 -2.43 -6.92
N PRO A 203 14.87 -2.65 -6.69
CA PRO A 203 15.45 -3.99 -6.70
C PRO A 203 14.80 -4.94 -5.69
N GLY A 204 14.28 -4.43 -4.56
CA GLY A 204 13.57 -5.23 -3.56
C GLY A 204 12.22 -5.80 -4.02
N ASP A 205 11.61 -5.25 -5.07
CA ASP A 205 10.37 -5.78 -5.68
C ASP A 205 10.73 -6.84 -6.73
N ALA A 206 10.96 -8.07 -6.26
CA ALA A 206 11.30 -9.22 -7.07
C ALA A 206 10.16 -10.27 -7.06
N ARG A 207 9.93 -10.95 -8.17
CA ARG A 207 8.94 -12.03 -8.29
C ARG A 207 9.44 -13.20 -9.13
N VAL A 208 8.99 -14.41 -8.81
CA VAL A 208 9.25 -15.59 -9.64
C VAL A 208 8.56 -15.43 -10.99
N GLY A 209 9.25 -15.80 -12.07
CA GLY A 209 8.65 -15.85 -13.41
C GLY A 209 7.39 -16.71 -13.41
N VAL A 210 6.23 -16.08 -13.62
CA VAL A 210 4.92 -16.76 -13.62
C VAL A 210 4.74 -17.49 -14.94
N SER A 211 4.41 -18.78 -14.89
CA SER A 211 4.20 -19.60 -16.10
C SER A 211 2.99 -19.13 -16.91
N VAL A 212 2.94 -19.50 -18.19
CA VAL A 212 1.76 -19.23 -19.05
C VAL A 212 0.50 -19.91 -18.49
N LEU A 213 0.67 -21.10 -17.91
CA LEU A 213 -0.41 -21.85 -17.28
C LEU A 213 -0.97 -21.10 -16.06
N ASP A 214 -0.11 -20.58 -15.18
CA ASP A 214 -0.54 -19.79 -14.02
C ASP A 214 -1.24 -18.49 -14.45
N THR A 215 -0.74 -17.86 -15.52
CA THR A 215 -1.40 -16.66 -16.09
C THR A 215 -2.80 -17.01 -16.60
N LEU A 216 -2.98 -18.14 -17.28
CA LEU A 216 -4.29 -18.62 -17.75
C LEU A 216 -5.21 -18.99 -16.58
N ILE A 217 -4.70 -19.63 -15.55
CA ILE A 217 -5.45 -19.94 -14.33
C ILE A 217 -5.94 -18.64 -13.69
N ILE A 218 -5.09 -17.63 -13.55
CA ILE A 218 -5.47 -16.32 -12.99
C ILE A 218 -6.55 -15.65 -13.82
N ILE A 219 -6.44 -15.66 -15.16
CA ILE A 219 -7.46 -15.09 -16.05
C ILE A 219 -8.79 -15.84 -15.90
N LEU A 220 -8.77 -17.17 -15.89
CA LEU A 220 -9.96 -18.00 -15.70
C LEU A 220 -10.61 -17.74 -14.33
N LEU A 221 -9.78 -17.61 -13.28
CA LEU A 221 -10.21 -17.34 -11.92
C LEU A 221 -10.75 -15.92 -11.75
N LEU A 222 -10.36 -14.98 -12.62
CA LEU A 222 -10.92 -13.62 -12.73
C LEU A 222 -12.19 -13.55 -13.59
N ALA A 223 -12.41 -14.50 -14.50
CA ALA A 223 -13.62 -14.56 -15.32
C ALA A 223 -14.87 -14.89 -14.49
N LEU A 224 -14.73 -15.76 -13.47
CA LEU A 224 -15.78 -16.10 -12.50
C LEU A 224 -16.32 -14.88 -11.72
N PRO A 225 -15.50 -14.05 -11.06
CA PRO A 225 -15.99 -12.86 -10.39
C PRO A 225 -16.54 -11.81 -11.35
N GLY A 226 -16.02 -11.76 -12.60
CA GLY A 226 -16.61 -10.95 -13.67
C GLY A 226 -18.04 -11.35 -14.00
N SER A 227 -18.31 -12.66 -14.16
CA SER A 227 -19.66 -13.15 -14.42
C SER A 227 -20.60 -12.92 -13.24
N VAL A 228 -20.12 -13.10 -12.00
CA VAL A 228 -20.89 -12.78 -10.78
C VAL A 228 -21.26 -11.30 -10.71
N ALA A 229 -20.34 -10.39 -11.08
CA ALA A 229 -20.64 -8.96 -11.14
C ALA A 229 -21.69 -8.62 -12.22
N VAL A 230 -21.59 -9.24 -13.40
CA VAL A 230 -22.56 -9.04 -14.50
C VAL A 230 -23.95 -9.53 -14.10
N VAL A 231 -24.04 -10.71 -13.46
CA VAL A 231 -25.32 -11.22 -12.91
C VAL A 231 -25.88 -10.26 -11.87
N GLY A 232 -25.02 -9.73 -10.99
CA GLY A 232 -25.41 -8.70 -10.02
C GLY A 232 -25.99 -7.45 -10.67
N ILE A 233 -25.33 -6.90 -11.69
CA ILE A 233 -25.82 -5.74 -12.46
C ILE A 233 -27.17 -6.04 -13.10
N PHE A 234 -27.32 -7.21 -13.71
CA PHE A 234 -28.56 -7.62 -14.37
C PHE A 234 -29.72 -7.72 -13.38
N LEU A 235 -29.52 -8.37 -12.22
CA LEU A 235 -30.56 -8.50 -11.19
C LEU A 235 -30.94 -7.15 -10.57
N VAL A 236 -29.96 -6.30 -10.25
CA VAL A 236 -30.22 -4.95 -9.74
C VAL A 236 -30.97 -4.13 -10.80
N GLY A 237 -30.54 -4.16 -12.06
CA GLY A 237 -31.19 -3.46 -13.16
C GLY A 237 -32.62 -3.94 -13.41
N HIS A 238 -32.86 -5.25 -13.32
CA HIS A 238 -34.20 -5.81 -13.47
C HIS A 238 -35.15 -5.36 -12.34
N SER A 239 -34.71 -5.42 -11.08
CA SER A 239 -35.50 -4.93 -9.94
C SER A 239 -35.79 -3.43 -10.03
N VAL A 240 -34.84 -2.63 -10.52
CA VAL A 240 -35.06 -1.19 -10.72
C VAL A 240 -35.99 -0.94 -11.90
N ALA A 241 -35.85 -1.64 -13.02
CA ALA A 241 -36.71 -1.48 -14.19
C ALA A 241 -38.16 -1.86 -13.90
N ALA A 242 -38.39 -2.87 -13.04
CA ALA A 242 -39.72 -3.27 -12.58
C ALA A 242 -40.47 -2.12 -11.87
N LEU A 243 -39.76 -1.18 -11.22
CA LEU A 243 -40.36 0.02 -10.62
C LEU A 243 -41.02 0.94 -11.66
N TRP A 244 -40.52 0.97 -12.89
CA TRP A 244 -40.96 1.90 -13.94
C TRP A 244 -41.91 1.25 -14.95
N GLY A 245 -41.92 -0.09 -15.04
CA GLY A 245 -42.76 -0.85 -15.99
C GLY A 245 -44.13 -1.28 -15.46
N GLY A 246 -44.43 -1.03 -14.18
CA GLY A 246 -45.68 -1.43 -13.52
C GLY A 246 -46.78 -0.36 -13.51
N ALA A 247 -46.88 0.48 -14.55
CA ALA A 247 -47.95 1.47 -14.73
C ALA A 247 -48.95 1.02 -15.82
#